data_AF-X6LZ79-F1
#
_entry.id   AF-X6LZ79-F1
#
_cell.length_a   1.000
_cell.length_b   1.000
_cell.length_c   1.000
_cell.angle_alpha   90.00
_cell.angle_beta   90.00
_cell.angle_gamma   90.00
#
_symmetry.space_group_name_H-M   'P 1'
#
loop_
_entity.id
_entity.type
_entity.pdbx_description
1 polymer ?
#
loop_
_entity_poly.entity_id
_entity_poly.type
_entity_poly.pdbx_seq_one_letter_code
_entity_poly.pdbx_strand_id
1 'polypeptide(L)'
;MGYPLDLEHICAIWLYCGKSCNVEFSKDQINFKHSKWIWLDWCLHNAVRTLCFHERREEAEMELYCGLKDVRLDNAKKEIKGGNFISHVSTSADIHVARIYRSDQGCILHFHPSMRRAINIYSCDVSWISPFGSEYEILFARSFVFGSEADHIQRKAWNAEIEEENEHTQTILLTSAEYNHFIERSIHVSAILDYTVDLNVIYVILNYGRIDDNGTTNVLFEFQEWKHQKDNLIKYEEKRKQFMESRCCNHHLNLFCIFLSETNLFGMKKTDIQLAIMFTVTFGLPFVEKDKKTWLKKR
;
A
#
# COMPACT_ATOMS: atom_id res chain seq x y z
N MET A 1 8.62 -25.89 -0.46
CA MET A 1 8.27 -24.67 -1.22
C MET A 1 6.76 -24.59 -1.23
N GLY A 2 6.17 -23.72 -0.41
CA GLY A 2 4.72 -23.64 -0.16
C GLY A 2 4.05 -22.43 -0.81
N TYR A 3 4.69 -21.79 -1.78
CA TYR A 3 4.12 -20.65 -2.48
C TYR A 3 3.05 -21.13 -3.46
N PRO A 4 1.89 -20.45 -3.54
CA PRO A 4 0.78 -20.85 -4.42
C PRO A 4 1.04 -20.43 -5.87
N LEU A 5 2.19 -20.83 -6.44
CA LEU A 5 2.61 -20.44 -7.79
C LEU A 5 2.78 -21.65 -8.70
N ASP A 6 2.27 -21.53 -9.92
CA ASP A 6 2.56 -22.44 -11.03
C ASP A 6 4.00 -22.24 -11.56
N LEU A 7 4.48 -23.22 -12.33
CA LEU A 7 5.86 -23.21 -12.82
C LEU A 7 6.16 -22.00 -13.71
N GLU A 8 5.23 -21.61 -14.57
CA GLU A 8 5.33 -20.44 -15.44
C GLU A 8 5.46 -19.13 -14.66
N HIS A 9 4.79 -19.02 -13.51
CA HIS A 9 4.87 -17.87 -12.62
C HIS A 9 6.25 -17.79 -11.97
N ILE A 10 6.77 -18.92 -11.49
CA ILE A 10 8.13 -19.03 -10.92
C ILE A 10 9.18 -18.65 -11.98
N CYS A 11 9.07 -19.20 -13.19
CA CYS A 11 9.96 -18.89 -14.30
C CYS A 11 9.91 -17.40 -14.68
N ALA A 12 8.73 -16.78 -14.68
CA ALA A 12 8.59 -15.36 -14.99
C ALA A 12 9.29 -14.47 -13.96
N ILE A 13 9.14 -14.76 -12.65
CA ILE A 13 9.87 -14.04 -11.60
C ILE A 13 11.38 -14.24 -11.77
N TRP A 14 11.82 -15.48 -11.97
CA TRP A 14 13.24 -15.79 -12.14
C TRP A 14 13.88 -15.07 -13.34
N LEU A 15 13.19 -15.05 -14.48
CA LEU A 15 13.62 -14.31 -15.67
C LEU A 15 13.68 -12.80 -15.40
N TYR A 16 12.69 -12.25 -14.70
CA TYR A 16 12.67 -10.83 -14.34
C TYR A 16 13.75 -10.45 -13.33
N CYS A 17 14.04 -11.27 -12.32
CA CYS A 17 15.16 -11.01 -11.40
C CYS A 17 16.53 -11.23 -12.08
N GLY A 18 16.57 -11.90 -13.24
CA GLY A 18 17.76 -12.04 -14.07
C GLY A 18 18.14 -10.74 -14.80
N LYS A 19 19.41 -10.33 -14.69
CA LYS A 19 19.92 -9.06 -15.27
C LYS A 19 19.64 -8.87 -16.77
N SER A 20 19.85 -9.88 -17.60
CA SER A 20 19.78 -9.71 -19.07
C SER A 20 18.36 -9.56 -19.59
N CYS A 21 17.42 -10.37 -19.10
CA CYS A 21 16.02 -10.32 -19.56
C CYS A 21 15.32 -9.07 -19.03
N ASN A 22 15.51 -8.71 -17.75
CA ASN A 22 14.93 -7.52 -17.15
C ASN A 22 15.24 -6.24 -17.94
N VAL A 23 16.52 -6.03 -18.28
CA VAL A 23 16.94 -4.77 -18.92
C VAL A 23 16.20 -4.53 -20.25
N GLU A 24 16.10 -5.54 -21.11
CA GLU A 24 15.38 -5.41 -22.37
C GLU A 24 13.86 -5.33 -22.15
N PHE A 25 13.31 -6.19 -21.28
CA PHE A 25 11.90 -6.19 -20.93
C PHE A 25 11.44 -4.84 -20.39
N SER A 26 12.10 -4.33 -19.34
CA SER A 26 11.79 -3.05 -18.69
C SER A 26 11.95 -1.88 -19.65
N LYS A 27 13.00 -1.88 -20.50
CA LYS A 27 13.16 -0.86 -21.55
C LYS A 27 11.99 -0.87 -22.53
N ASP A 28 11.55 -2.04 -23.00
CA ASP A 28 10.42 -2.14 -23.93
C ASP A 28 9.10 -1.73 -23.25
N GLN A 29 8.89 -2.10 -21.98
CA GLN A 29 7.71 -1.68 -21.20
C GLN A 29 7.63 -0.17 -21.04
N ILE A 30 8.73 0.51 -20.69
CA ILE A 30 8.79 1.98 -20.57
C ILE A 30 8.50 2.66 -21.91
N ASN A 31 8.88 2.03 -23.03
CA ASN A 31 8.57 2.51 -24.38
C ASN A 31 7.20 2.03 -24.91
N PHE A 32 6.31 1.54 -24.03
CA PHE A 32 4.97 1.05 -24.37
C PHE A 32 4.92 -0.12 -25.37
N LYS A 33 6.01 -0.86 -25.53
CA LYS A 33 6.11 -2.06 -26.39
C LYS A 33 5.64 -3.32 -25.67
N HIS A 34 4.53 -3.23 -24.94
CA HIS A 34 4.01 -4.32 -24.11
C HIS A 34 3.67 -5.58 -24.92
N SER A 35 3.26 -5.41 -26.19
CA SER A 35 2.85 -6.51 -27.07
C SER A 35 3.96 -7.52 -27.39
N LYS A 36 5.23 -7.11 -27.31
CA LYS A 36 6.38 -8.01 -27.52
C LYS A 36 6.54 -9.04 -26.40
N TRP A 37 6.04 -8.71 -25.20
CA TRP A 37 6.30 -9.47 -23.98
C TRP A 37 5.01 -9.95 -23.29
N ILE A 38 3.90 -10.08 -24.03
CA ILE A 38 2.55 -10.35 -23.47
C ILE A 38 2.57 -11.50 -22.47
N TRP A 39 3.22 -12.62 -22.82
CA TRP A 39 3.24 -13.80 -21.96
C TRP A 39 4.09 -13.62 -20.71
N LEU A 40 5.31 -13.07 -20.85
CA LEU A 40 6.18 -12.81 -19.70
C LEU A 40 5.52 -11.81 -18.74
N ASP A 41 4.97 -10.73 -19.28
CA ASP A 41 4.30 -9.66 -18.54
C ASP A 41 3.05 -10.17 -17.81
N TRP A 42 2.21 -10.97 -18.49
CA TRP A 42 1.02 -11.56 -17.90
C TRP A 42 1.36 -12.55 -16.78
N CYS A 43 2.32 -13.46 -17.02
CA CYS A 43 2.77 -14.41 -16.00
C CYS A 43 3.39 -13.67 -14.80
N LEU A 44 4.26 -12.69 -15.04
CA LEU A 44 4.90 -11.94 -13.97
C LEU A 44 3.88 -11.18 -13.12
N HIS A 45 2.94 -10.48 -13.77
CA HIS A 45 1.89 -9.77 -13.06
C HIS A 45 1.02 -10.71 -12.20
N ASN A 46 0.61 -11.86 -12.74
CA ASN A 46 -0.18 -12.83 -11.99
C ASN A 46 0.60 -13.47 -10.85
N ALA A 47 1.91 -13.69 -11.03
CA ALA A 47 2.78 -14.18 -9.98
C ALA A 47 2.84 -13.18 -8.82
N VAL A 48 3.13 -11.91 -9.12
CA VAL A 48 3.16 -10.83 -8.12
C VAL A 48 1.80 -10.66 -7.44
N ARG A 49 0.71 -10.67 -8.20
CA ARG A 49 -0.65 -10.56 -7.66
C ARG A 49 -0.98 -11.71 -6.71
N THR A 50 -0.66 -12.94 -7.10
CA THR A 50 -0.93 -14.13 -6.30
C THR A 50 -0.15 -14.11 -4.99
N LEU A 51 1.13 -13.77 -5.05
CA LEU A 51 1.95 -13.60 -3.85
C LEU A 51 1.48 -12.42 -2.98
N CYS A 52 1.07 -11.30 -3.58
CA CYS A 52 0.56 -10.12 -2.87
C CYS A 52 -0.63 -10.48 -1.95
N PHE A 53 -1.53 -11.36 -2.38
CA PHE A 53 -2.65 -11.81 -1.55
C PHE A 53 -2.25 -12.87 -0.51
N HIS A 54 -1.19 -13.62 -0.78
CA HIS A 54 -0.68 -14.63 0.14
C HIS A 54 0.15 -14.02 1.28
N GLU A 55 0.91 -12.96 1.00
CA GLU A 55 1.75 -12.25 1.97
C GLU A 55 0.95 -11.42 2.97
N ARG A 56 1.46 -11.33 4.21
CA ARG A 56 0.88 -10.54 5.31
C ARG A 56 1.22 -9.05 5.22
N ARG A 57 0.89 -8.44 4.08
CA ARG A 57 1.18 -7.02 3.79
C ARG A 57 0.50 -6.05 4.75
N GLU A 58 -0.61 -6.45 5.36
CA GLU A 58 -1.32 -5.69 6.41
C GLU A 58 -0.45 -5.44 7.65
N GLU A 59 0.56 -6.27 7.89
CA GLU A 59 1.51 -6.13 8.99
C GLU A 59 2.77 -5.35 8.57
N ALA A 60 2.95 -5.07 7.28
CA ALA A 60 4.18 -4.48 6.76
C ALA A 60 4.23 -2.98 7.07
N GLU A 61 5.21 -2.55 7.86
CA GLU A 61 5.53 -1.13 8.10
C GLU A 61 6.83 -0.70 7.43
N MET A 62 7.42 -1.57 6.61
CA MET A 62 8.70 -1.32 5.95
C MET A 62 8.62 -0.19 4.93
N GLU A 63 9.63 0.67 4.96
CA GLU A 63 9.97 1.56 3.86
C GLU A 63 10.71 0.77 2.79
N LEU A 64 10.50 1.13 1.53
CA LEU A 64 11.21 0.53 0.41
C LEU A 64 11.86 1.61 -0.44
N TYR A 65 12.96 1.27 -1.08
CA TYR A 65 13.78 2.22 -1.84
C TYR A 65 14.13 1.67 -3.22
N CYS A 66 14.16 2.55 -4.22
CA CYS A 66 14.63 2.24 -5.56
C CYS A 66 15.57 3.35 -6.04
N GLY A 67 16.77 2.99 -6.47
CA GLY A 67 17.72 3.94 -7.06
C GLY A 67 17.51 4.07 -8.56
N LEU A 68 17.34 5.30 -9.04
CA LEU A 68 17.28 5.62 -10.47
C LEU A 68 18.54 6.39 -10.86
N LYS A 69 19.36 5.76 -11.70
CA LYS A 69 20.56 6.36 -12.26
C LYS A 69 20.23 7.43 -13.29
N ASP A 70 20.95 8.55 -13.26
CA ASP A 70 20.87 9.65 -14.24
C ASP A 70 19.46 10.26 -14.39
N VAL A 71 18.59 10.10 -13.38
CA VAL A 71 17.26 10.73 -13.32
C VAL A 71 17.27 11.80 -12.24
N ARG A 72 16.96 13.05 -12.63
CA ARG A 72 16.73 14.16 -11.71
C ARG A 72 15.60 15.02 -12.27
N LEU A 73 14.67 15.44 -11.42
CA LEU A 73 13.53 16.27 -11.83
C LEU A 73 13.83 17.73 -11.54
N ASP A 74 13.82 18.57 -12.57
CA ASP A 74 14.08 20.01 -12.45
C ASP A 74 12.89 20.74 -11.80
N ASN A 75 11.66 20.25 -12.01
CA ASN A 75 10.46 20.82 -11.41
C ASN A 75 9.46 19.74 -11.00
N ALA A 76 9.83 18.92 -10.00
CA ALA A 76 9.00 17.79 -9.58
C ALA A 76 7.55 18.15 -9.24
N LYS A 77 7.26 19.36 -8.71
CA LYS A 77 5.88 19.81 -8.43
C LYS A 77 5.02 20.00 -9.70
N LYS A 78 5.65 20.32 -10.83
CA LYS A 78 4.98 20.35 -12.15
C LYS A 78 5.04 18.99 -12.84
N GLU A 79 6.10 18.24 -12.62
CA GLU A 79 6.42 17.03 -13.38
C GLU A 79 5.78 15.76 -12.79
N ILE A 80 5.53 15.68 -11.48
CA ILE A 80 4.91 14.49 -10.86
C ILE A 80 3.85 14.90 -9.84
N LYS A 81 2.60 14.50 -10.13
CA LYS A 81 1.43 14.68 -9.24
C LYS A 81 0.72 13.35 -8.95
N GLY A 82 1.41 12.24 -9.15
CA GLY A 82 0.86 10.88 -9.08
C GLY A 82 0.54 10.25 -10.43
N GLY A 83 0.52 8.92 -10.46
CA GLY A 83 0.44 8.13 -11.67
C GLY A 83 0.25 6.64 -11.45
N ASN A 84 0.69 5.87 -12.45
CA ASN A 84 0.61 4.42 -12.52
C ASN A 84 1.99 3.86 -12.90
N PHE A 85 2.28 2.62 -12.51
CA PHE A 85 3.53 1.97 -12.89
C PHE A 85 3.45 1.46 -14.33
N ILE A 86 4.21 2.08 -15.23
CA ILE A 86 4.29 1.69 -16.66
C ILE A 86 5.02 0.33 -16.81
N SER A 87 5.96 0.04 -15.91
CA SER A 87 6.73 -1.21 -15.86
C SER A 87 6.75 -1.77 -14.44
N HIS A 88 7.21 -3.00 -14.29
CA HIS A 88 7.46 -3.59 -12.97
C HIS A 88 8.62 -2.86 -12.29
N VAL A 89 8.56 -2.71 -10.96
CA VAL A 89 9.56 -1.95 -10.20
C VAL A 89 10.13 -2.78 -9.06
N SER A 90 11.43 -3.06 -9.11
CA SER A 90 12.16 -3.67 -7.99
C SER A 90 12.55 -2.61 -6.97
N THR A 91 12.36 -2.96 -5.71
CA THR A 91 12.70 -2.11 -4.55
C THR A 91 13.40 -2.94 -3.48
N SER A 92 14.09 -2.28 -2.56
CA SER A 92 14.78 -2.91 -1.45
C SER A 92 14.43 -2.21 -0.14
N ALA A 93 14.36 -2.97 0.97
CA ALA A 93 14.29 -2.36 2.31
C ALA A 93 15.65 -1.77 2.76
N ASP A 94 16.74 -2.08 2.07
CA ASP A 94 18.06 -1.52 2.33
C ASP A 94 18.33 -0.31 1.44
N ILE A 95 18.33 0.88 2.04
CA ILE A 95 18.63 2.13 1.33
C ILE A 95 20.03 2.14 0.70
N HIS A 96 20.99 1.36 1.20
CA HIS A 96 22.31 1.25 0.59
C HIS A 96 22.24 0.60 -0.79
N VAL A 97 21.36 -0.38 -0.99
CA VAL A 97 21.11 -0.98 -2.30
C VAL A 97 20.61 0.09 -3.27
N ALA A 98 19.61 0.88 -2.87
CA ALA A 98 19.12 1.98 -3.69
C ALA A 98 20.21 3.03 -4.01
N ARG A 99 21.10 3.33 -3.06
CA ARG A 99 22.24 4.25 -3.30
C ARG A 99 23.23 3.71 -4.33
N ILE A 100 23.48 2.40 -4.34
CA ILE A 100 24.33 1.75 -5.36
C ILE A 100 23.71 1.94 -6.75
N TYR A 101 22.42 1.63 -6.90
CA TYR A 101 21.72 1.75 -8.19
C TYR A 101 21.53 3.20 -8.66
N ARG A 102 21.43 4.15 -7.72
CA ARG A 102 21.40 5.58 -8.03
C ARG A 102 22.70 6.08 -8.67
N SER A 103 23.85 5.42 -8.46
CA SER A 103 25.18 5.93 -8.87
C SER A 103 25.56 7.23 -8.14
N ASP A 104 26.47 8.04 -8.68
CA ASP A 104 26.90 9.32 -8.11
C ASP A 104 25.84 10.44 -8.22
N GLN A 105 25.07 10.44 -9.32
CA GLN A 105 24.00 11.39 -9.63
C GLN A 105 22.73 10.63 -9.99
N GLY A 106 21.59 11.07 -9.47
CA GLY A 106 20.31 10.44 -9.74
C GLY A 106 19.29 10.68 -8.64
N CYS A 107 18.24 9.85 -8.65
CA CYS A 107 17.10 9.96 -7.76
C CYS A 107 16.93 8.69 -6.93
N ILE A 108 16.49 8.83 -5.68
CA ILE A 108 15.99 7.73 -4.87
C ILE A 108 14.47 7.86 -4.81
N LEU A 109 13.76 6.82 -5.25
CA LEU A 109 12.36 6.68 -4.95
C LEU A 109 12.23 6.02 -3.57
N HIS A 110 11.52 6.67 -2.67
CA HIS A 110 11.20 6.18 -1.33
C HIS A 110 9.71 5.81 -1.31
N PHE A 111 9.39 4.57 -1.00
CA PHE A 111 8.02 4.04 -1.04
C PHE A 111 7.48 3.91 0.38
N HIS A 112 6.43 4.68 0.65
CA HIS A 112 5.68 4.60 1.89
C HIS A 112 4.99 3.23 2.06
N PRO A 113 4.79 2.68 3.27
CA PRO A 113 4.14 1.39 3.49
C PRO A 113 2.73 1.29 2.89
N SER A 114 2.04 2.44 2.75
CA SER A 114 0.76 2.52 2.04
C SER A 114 0.83 1.94 0.63
N MET A 115 1.98 2.01 -0.04
CA MET A 115 2.19 1.47 -1.39
C MET A 115 2.05 -0.05 -1.41
N ARG A 116 2.57 -0.75 -0.40
CA ARG A 116 2.46 -2.22 -0.29
C ARG A 116 1.06 -2.65 0.16
N ARG A 117 0.37 -1.80 0.92
CA ARG A 117 -0.95 -2.07 1.50
C ARG A 117 -2.13 -1.71 0.59
N ALA A 118 -1.95 -0.87 -0.42
CA ALA A 118 -3.04 -0.45 -1.31
C ALA A 118 -3.61 -1.61 -2.15
N ILE A 119 -4.93 -1.68 -2.31
CA ILE A 119 -5.61 -2.75 -3.07
C ILE A 119 -5.19 -2.80 -4.55
N ASN A 120 -4.89 -1.66 -5.16
CA ASN A 120 -4.59 -1.55 -6.60
C ASN A 120 -3.09 -1.52 -6.91
N ILE A 121 -2.24 -1.77 -5.92
CA ILE A 121 -0.79 -1.83 -6.07
C ILE A 121 -0.33 -3.21 -5.61
N TYR A 122 -0.11 -4.11 -6.56
CA TYR A 122 0.37 -5.45 -6.23
C TYR A 122 1.88 -5.43 -6.04
N SER A 123 2.32 -6.08 -4.97
CA SER A 123 3.74 -6.25 -4.67
C SER A 123 3.98 -7.56 -3.92
N CYS A 124 5.19 -8.10 -4.05
CA CYS A 124 5.58 -9.30 -3.34
C CYS A 124 7.08 -9.34 -3.04
N ASP A 125 7.44 -10.12 -2.02
CA ASP A 125 8.81 -10.49 -1.70
C ASP A 125 9.30 -11.57 -2.69
N VAL A 126 10.33 -11.22 -3.44
CA VAL A 126 11.00 -12.11 -4.40
C VAL A 126 12.43 -12.44 -3.99
N SER A 127 12.85 -12.05 -2.78
CA SER A 127 14.21 -12.28 -2.27
C SER A 127 14.59 -13.76 -2.21
N TRP A 128 13.61 -14.65 -2.07
CA TRP A 128 13.78 -16.10 -2.03
C TRP A 128 14.19 -16.73 -3.38
N ILE A 129 13.95 -16.04 -4.50
CA ILE A 129 14.31 -16.49 -5.86
C ILE A 129 15.29 -15.55 -6.56
N SER A 130 15.40 -14.31 -6.07
CA SER A 130 16.33 -13.33 -6.62
C SER A 130 17.77 -13.85 -6.49
N PRO A 131 18.57 -13.80 -7.58
CA PRO A 131 19.96 -14.22 -7.53
C PRO A 131 20.84 -13.28 -6.69
N PHE A 132 20.31 -12.14 -6.27
CA PHE A 132 20.99 -11.11 -5.47
C PHE A 132 20.56 -11.15 -4.00
N GLY A 133 20.50 -12.35 -3.40
CA GLY A 133 19.84 -12.67 -2.12
C GLY A 133 20.18 -11.84 -0.87
N SER A 134 21.08 -10.85 -0.95
CA SER A 134 21.31 -9.84 0.09
C SER A 134 20.44 -8.59 -0.02
N GLU A 135 19.67 -8.41 -1.11
CA GLU A 135 19.00 -7.13 -1.41
C GLU A 135 17.57 -7.02 -0.82
N TYR A 136 17.00 -8.08 -0.22
CA TYR A 136 15.62 -8.12 0.27
C TYR A 136 14.63 -7.48 -0.74
N GLU A 137 14.62 -8.05 -1.94
CA GLU A 137 13.93 -7.48 -3.10
C GLU A 137 12.40 -7.61 -2.96
N ILE A 138 11.71 -6.48 -2.95
CA ILE A 138 10.25 -6.39 -3.10
C ILE A 138 9.95 -5.90 -4.51
N LEU A 139 9.19 -6.71 -5.25
CA LEU A 139 8.79 -6.43 -6.62
C LEU A 139 7.37 -5.87 -6.66
N PHE A 140 7.21 -4.69 -7.25
CA PHE A 140 5.91 -4.10 -7.58
C PHE A 140 5.50 -4.48 -9.00
N ALA A 141 4.25 -4.90 -9.16
CA ALA A 141 3.68 -5.15 -10.46
C ALA A 141 3.45 -3.83 -11.21
N ARG A 142 3.58 -3.88 -12.54
CA ARG A 142 3.08 -2.77 -13.36
C ARG A 142 1.57 -2.62 -13.18
N SER A 143 1.06 -1.41 -13.35
CA SER A 143 -0.37 -1.13 -13.33
C SER A 143 -1.02 -1.65 -14.62
N PHE A 144 -2.08 -2.45 -14.50
CA PHE A 144 -2.99 -2.69 -15.61
C PHE A 144 -3.98 -1.55 -15.70
N VAL A 145 -3.75 -0.65 -16.64
CA VAL A 145 -4.65 0.46 -16.87
C VAL A 145 -5.56 0.09 -18.04
N PHE A 146 -6.80 -0.29 -17.71
CA PHE A 146 -7.87 -0.51 -18.69
C PHE A 146 -8.67 0.79 -18.85
N GLY A 147 -8.96 1.20 -20.09
CA GLY A 147 -9.77 2.39 -20.37
C GLY A 147 -9.05 3.43 -21.23
N SER A 148 -9.63 4.62 -21.32
CA SER A 148 -9.10 5.77 -22.04
C SER A 148 -8.04 6.53 -21.22
N GLU A 149 -7.27 7.41 -21.86
CA GLU A 149 -6.33 8.31 -21.18
C GLU A 149 -6.99 9.17 -20.08
N ALA A 150 -8.25 9.55 -20.26
CA ALA A 150 -9.03 10.26 -19.24
C ALA A 150 -9.30 9.39 -18.01
N ASP A 151 -9.54 8.08 -18.19
CA ASP A 151 -9.70 7.13 -17.09
C ASP A 151 -8.37 6.93 -16.34
N HIS A 152 -7.24 7.03 -17.03
CA HIS A 152 -5.89 6.92 -16.46
C HIS A 152 -5.55 8.10 -15.53
N ILE A 153 -5.97 9.32 -15.90
CA ILE A 153 -5.75 10.52 -15.07
C ILE A 153 -6.60 10.48 -13.80
N GLN A 154 -7.82 9.92 -13.87
CA GLN A 154 -8.70 9.78 -12.71
C GLN A 154 -8.29 8.63 -11.77
N ARG A 155 -7.66 7.56 -12.28
CA ARG A 155 -7.27 6.37 -11.50
C ARG A 155 -5.76 6.29 -11.32
N LYS A 156 -5.19 7.28 -10.64
CA LYS A 156 -3.80 7.22 -10.19
C LYS A 156 -3.69 6.16 -9.08
N ALA A 157 -2.70 5.29 -9.17
CA ALA A 157 -2.40 4.33 -8.12
C ALA A 157 -1.61 4.97 -6.98
N TRP A 158 -0.72 5.92 -7.30
CA TRP A 158 0.19 6.55 -6.34
C TRP A 158 0.32 8.05 -6.57
N ASN A 159 0.81 8.76 -5.54
CA ASN A 159 1.26 10.15 -5.58
C ASN A 159 2.76 10.22 -5.36
N ALA A 160 3.35 11.36 -5.69
CA ALA A 160 4.75 11.62 -5.41
C ALA A 160 4.95 13.04 -4.89
N GLU A 161 5.94 13.21 -4.01
CA GLU A 161 6.44 14.51 -3.56
C GLU A 161 7.95 14.46 -3.34
N ILE A 162 8.62 15.61 -3.46
CA ILE A 162 10.03 15.71 -3.05
C ILE A 162 10.08 15.64 -1.53
N GLU A 163 10.75 14.63 -1.01
CA GLU A 163 11.02 14.48 0.43
C GLU A 163 12.30 15.21 0.83
N GLU A 164 13.36 15.05 0.04
CA GLU A 164 14.65 15.68 0.26
C GLU A 164 15.30 16.00 -1.09
N GLU A 165 16.00 17.14 -1.18
CA GLU A 165 16.79 17.47 -2.36
C GLU A 165 18.08 18.17 -1.95
N ASN A 166 19.19 17.71 -2.52
CA ASN A 166 20.49 18.36 -2.42
C ASN A 166 21.21 18.37 -3.78
N GLU A 167 22.44 18.86 -3.81
CA GLU A 167 23.23 19.03 -5.05
C GLU A 167 23.38 17.73 -5.85
N HIS A 168 23.41 16.57 -5.18
CA HIS A 168 23.75 15.30 -5.82
C HIS A 168 22.61 14.29 -5.90
N THR A 169 21.58 14.44 -5.06
CA THR A 169 20.46 13.51 -5.03
C THR A 169 19.13 14.22 -4.79
N GLN A 170 18.09 13.60 -5.30
CA GLN A 170 16.70 13.93 -5.00
C GLN A 170 16.04 12.65 -4.45
N THR A 171 15.39 12.76 -3.30
CA THR A 171 14.56 11.69 -2.74
C THR A 171 13.10 12.03 -2.97
N ILE A 172 12.39 11.15 -3.68
CA ILE A 172 10.99 11.32 -4.02
C ILE A 172 10.19 10.30 -3.22
N LEU A 173 9.32 10.78 -2.33
CA LEU A 173 8.40 9.95 -1.58
C LEU A 173 7.20 9.58 -2.46
N LEU A 174 6.94 8.28 -2.57
CA LEU A 174 5.77 7.69 -3.21
C LEU A 174 4.81 7.17 -2.15
N THR A 175 3.56 7.59 -2.25
CA THR A 175 2.44 7.18 -1.38
C THR A 175 1.29 6.66 -2.22
N SER A 176 0.42 5.81 -1.66
CA SER A 176 -0.75 5.38 -2.43
C SER A 176 -1.71 6.53 -2.65
N ALA A 177 -2.52 6.44 -3.71
CA ALA A 177 -3.55 7.43 -3.97
C ALA A 177 -4.55 7.54 -2.82
N GLU A 178 -4.93 6.40 -2.25
CA GLU A 178 -5.81 6.33 -1.09
C GLU A 178 -5.19 7.01 0.14
N TYR A 179 -3.90 6.83 0.40
CA TYR A 179 -3.23 7.48 1.53
C TYR A 179 -3.34 9.01 1.43
N ASN A 180 -2.93 9.61 0.31
CA ASN A 180 -3.01 11.06 0.14
C ASN A 180 -4.44 11.59 0.16
N HIS A 181 -5.39 10.83 -0.38
CA HIS A 181 -6.79 11.27 -0.42
C HIS A 181 -7.40 11.41 0.99
N PHE A 182 -7.00 10.55 1.92
CA PHE A 182 -7.65 10.46 3.23
C PHE A 182 -6.82 10.97 4.41
N ILE A 183 -5.49 11.12 4.28
CA ILE A 183 -4.61 11.41 5.43
C ILE A 183 -5.00 12.71 6.15
N GLU A 184 -5.15 13.83 5.43
CA GLU A 184 -5.46 15.14 6.05
C GLU A 184 -6.83 15.14 6.73
N ARG A 185 -7.86 14.61 6.07
CA ARG A 185 -9.22 14.48 6.63
C ARG A 185 -9.22 13.57 7.86
N SER A 186 -8.51 12.45 7.80
CA SER A 186 -8.42 11.50 8.93
C SER A 186 -7.76 12.15 10.14
N ILE A 187 -6.71 12.96 9.94
CA ILE A 187 -6.05 13.72 11.00
C ILE A 187 -6.97 14.82 11.56
N HIS A 188 -7.69 15.53 10.70
CA HIS A 188 -8.63 16.57 11.13
C HIS A 188 -9.70 15.99 12.06
N VAL A 189 -10.35 14.90 11.64
CA VAL A 189 -11.33 14.20 12.48
C VAL A 189 -10.68 13.64 13.75
N SER A 190 -9.47 13.07 13.64
CA SER A 190 -8.74 12.56 14.81
C SER A 190 -8.46 13.67 15.83
N ALA A 191 -8.15 14.89 15.38
CA ALA A 191 -7.90 16.04 16.25
C ALA A 191 -9.14 16.49 17.03
N ILE A 192 -10.34 16.41 16.44
CA ILE A 192 -11.61 16.69 17.13
C ILE A 192 -11.84 15.71 18.29
N LEU A 193 -11.30 14.50 18.17
CA LEU A 193 -11.43 13.40 19.15
C LEU A 193 -10.15 13.20 19.99
N ASP A 194 -9.32 14.23 20.12
CA ASP A 194 -8.07 14.23 20.90
C ASP A 194 -7.11 13.08 20.55
N TYR A 195 -7.10 12.66 19.28
CA TYR A 195 -6.24 11.60 18.74
C TYR A 195 -6.38 10.23 19.44
N THR A 196 -7.53 10.00 20.08
CA THR A 196 -7.84 8.76 20.82
C THR A 196 -8.27 7.61 19.91
N VAL A 197 -8.58 7.91 18.64
CA VAL A 197 -9.04 6.95 17.62
C VAL A 197 -7.90 6.61 16.65
N ASP A 198 -7.80 5.34 16.29
CA ASP A 198 -6.92 4.85 15.22
C ASP A 198 -7.33 5.46 13.87
N LEU A 199 -6.37 6.03 13.12
CA LEU A 199 -6.63 6.68 11.83
C LEU A 199 -7.26 5.73 10.80
N ASN A 200 -6.97 4.43 10.87
CA ASN A 200 -7.55 3.44 9.96
C ASN A 200 -9.04 3.20 10.22
N VAL A 201 -9.51 3.37 11.47
CA VAL A 201 -10.96 3.35 11.77
C VAL A 201 -11.64 4.55 11.11
N ILE A 202 -11.03 5.74 11.24
CA ILE A 202 -11.53 6.98 10.62
C ILE A 202 -11.57 6.83 9.09
N TYR A 203 -10.49 6.31 8.49
CA TYR A 203 -10.41 6.00 7.07
C TYR A 203 -11.55 5.09 6.61
N VAL A 204 -11.82 3.99 7.33
CA VAL A 204 -12.90 3.07 6.97
C VAL A 204 -14.24 3.78 6.98
N ILE A 205 -14.51 4.63 7.96
CA ILE A 205 -15.75 5.40 8.04
C ILE A 205 -15.86 6.40 6.87
N LEU A 206 -14.81 7.18 6.63
CA LEU A 206 -14.78 8.18 5.55
C LEU A 206 -14.96 7.52 4.17
N ASN A 207 -14.26 6.41 3.93
CA ASN A 207 -14.25 5.75 2.63
C ASN A 207 -15.53 4.91 2.39
N TYR A 208 -15.91 4.06 3.35
CA TYR A 208 -17.03 3.12 3.18
C TYR A 208 -18.37 3.68 3.63
N GLY A 209 -18.37 4.47 4.68
CA GLY A 209 -19.58 5.18 5.10
C GLY A 209 -20.02 6.22 4.08
N ARG A 210 -19.07 6.72 3.25
CA ARG A 210 -19.28 7.83 2.31
C ARG A 210 -19.92 9.04 2.99
N ILE A 211 -19.56 9.25 4.25
CA ILE A 211 -20.05 10.34 5.08
C ILE A 211 -18.99 11.45 5.13
N ASP A 212 -19.46 12.67 5.36
CA ASP A 212 -18.59 13.83 5.57
C ASP A 212 -17.91 13.78 6.94
N ASP A 213 -17.10 14.78 7.24
CA ASP A 213 -16.30 14.82 8.47
C ASP A 213 -17.22 14.92 9.72
N ASN A 214 -18.36 15.60 9.61
CA ASN A 214 -19.36 15.70 10.69
C ASN A 214 -20.05 14.37 10.95
N GLY A 215 -20.52 13.69 9.90
CA GLY A 215 -21.11 12.35 10.00
C GLY A 215 -20.10 11.34 10.55
N THR A 216 -18.84 11.43 10.11
CA THR A 216 -17.73 10.60 10.62
C THR A 216 -17.55 10.81 12.12
N THR A 217 -17.55 12.08 12.56
CA THR A 217 -17.41 12.43 13.97
C THR A 217 -18.56 11.87 14.82
N ASN A 218 -19.81 11.97 14.34
CA ASN A 218 -20.97 11.41 15.04
C ASN A 218 -20.88 9.89 15.20
N VAL A 219 -20.55 9.17 14.13
CA VAL A 219 -20.34 7.70 14.18
C VAL A 219 -19.23 7.34 15.16
N LEU A 220 -18.15 8.13 15.20
CA LEU A 220 -17.05 7.90 16.13
C LEU A 220 -17.44 8.16 17.58
N PHE A 221 -18.29 9.15 17.87
CA PHE A 221 -18.83 9.34 19.22
C PHE A 221 -19.69 8.15 19.65
N GLU A 222 -20.62 7.69 18.82
CA GLU A 222 -21.44 6.50 19.09
C GLU A 222 -20.56 5.26 19.31
N PHE A 223 -19.53 5.08 18.47
CA PHE A 223 -18.58 3.98 18.63
C PHE A 223 -17.78 4.08 19.93
N GLN A 224 -17.33 5.27 20.33
CA GLN A 224 -16.63 5.46 21.60
C GLN A 224 -17.55 5.14 22.77
N GLU A 225 -18.78 5.65 22.80
CA GLU A 225 -19.74 5.32 23.86
C GLU A 225 -20.01 3.82 23.94
N TRP A 226 -20.22 3.16 22.79
CA TRP A 226 -20.39 1.72 22.71
C TRP A 226 -19.14 0.97 23.24
N LYS A 227 -17.94 1.42 22.88
CA LYS A 227 -16.66 0.82 23.29
C LYS A 227 -16.41 0.89 24.80
N HIS A 228 -16.92 1.92 25.49
CA HIS A 228 -16.75 2.07 26.94
C HIS A 228 -17.60 1.09 27.75
N GLN A 229 -18.57 0.41 27.13
CA GLN A 229 -19.35 -0.63 27.79
C GLN A 229 -18.48 -1.89 27.97
N LYS A 230 -18.29 -2.32 29.23
CA LYS A 230 -17.41 -3.44 29.60
C LYS A 230 -17.71 -4.73 28.84
N ASP A 231 -18.99 -5.01 28.60
CA ASP A 231 -19.43 -6.22 27.90
C ASP A 231 -18.90 -6.28 26.47
N ASN A 232 -18.75 -5.13 25.80
CA ASN A 232 -18.26 -5.09 24.42
C ASN A 232 -16.75 -5.37 24.32
N LEU A 233 -15.98 -4.98 25.33
CA LEU A 233 -14.56 -5.37 25.42
C LEU A 233 -14.40 -6.86 25.69
N ILE A 234 -15.27 -7.46 26.51
CA ILE A 234 -15.27 -8.91 26.76
C ILE A 234 -15.57 -9.67 25.47
N LYS A 235 -16.60 -9.27 24.72
CA LYS A 235 -16.92 -9.85 23.39
C LYS A 235 -15.72 -9.82 22.45
N TYR A 236 -14.95 -8.73 22.46
CA TYR A 236 -13.76 -8.62 21.64
C TYR A 236 -12.68 -9.62 22.05
N GLU A 237 -12.37 -9.73 23.35
CA GLU A 237 -11.36 -10.67 23.83
C GLU A 237 -11.74 -12.13 23.53
N GLU A 238 -13.02 -12.49 23.61
CA GLU A 238 -13.53 -13.81 23.23
C GLU A 238 -13.27 -14.15 21.75
N LYS A 239 -13.39 -13.16 20.86
CA LYS A 239 -13.18 -13.33 19.40
C LYS A 239 -11.77 -12.98 18.93
N ARG A 240 -10.93 -12.41 19.79
CA ARG A 240 -9.62 -11.86 19.42
C ARG A 240 -8.77 -12.86 18.65
N LYS A 241 -8.70 -14.11 19.13
CA LYS A 241 -7.95 -15.18 18.46
C LYS A 241 -8.43 -15.39 17.02
N GLN A 242 -9.74 -15.40 16.79
CA GLN A 242 -10.33 -15.59 15.45
C GLN A 242 -9.96 -14.46 14.50
N PHE A 243 -9.97 -13.20 14.97
CA PHE A 243 -9.50 -12.06 14.18
C PHE A 243 -8.02 -12.23 13.79
N MET A 244 -7.15 -12.59 14.73
CA MET A 244 -5.73 -12.77 14.47
C MET A 244 -5.45 -13.91 13.47
N GLU A 245 -6.13 -15.05 13.62
CA GLU A 245 -6.05 -16.18 12.67
C GLU A 245 -6.56 -15.78 11.28
N SER A 246 -7.50 -14.84 11.21
CA SER A 246 -8.03 -14.26 9.97
C SER A 246 -7.19 -13.09 9.45
N ARG A 247 -5.95 -12.94 9.93
CA ARG A 247 -5.01 -11.87 9.52
C ARG A 247 -5.48 -10.45 9.82
N CYS A 248 -6.44 -10.28 10.73
CA CYS A 248 -6.96 -8.98 11.12
C CYS A 248 -6.20 -8.47 12.35
N CYS A 249 -5.03 -7.87 12.12
CA CYS A 249 -4.10 -7.46 13.19
C CYS A 249 -4.41 -6.11 13.84
N ASN A 250 -5.25 -5.25 13.25
CA ASN A 250 -5.61 -3.97 13.85
C ASN A 250 -6.74 -4.13 14.89
N HIS A 251 -6.38 -4.12 16.17
CA HIS A 251 -7.32 -4.31 17.28
C HIS A 251 -8.44 -3.26 17.33
N HIS A 252 -8.14 -1.99 17.04
CA HIS A 252 -9.13 -0.92 17.04
C HIS A 252 -10.17 -1.10 15.92
N LEU A 253 -9.71 -1.49 14.73
CA LEU A 253 -10.58 -1.79 13.61
C LEU A 253 -11.42 -3.05 13.84
N ASN A 254 -10.85 -4.08 14.45
CA ASN A 254 -11.60 -5.29 14.78
C ASN A 254 -12.77 -4.99 15.73
N LEU A 255 -12.52 -4.20 16.77
CA LEU A 255 -13.56 -3.74 17.70
C LEU A 255 -14.63 -2.90 16.98
N PHE A 256 -14.21 -2.04 16.05
CA PHE A 256 -15.14 -1.29 15.20
C PHE A 256 -15.97 -2.20 14.29
N CYS A 257 -15.42 -3.29 13.76
CA CYS A 257 -16.16 -4.24 12.95
C CYS A 257 -17.25 -4.99 13.75
N ILE A 258 -17.01 -5.24 15.05
CA ILE A 258 -18.05 -5.77 15.96
C ILE A 258 -19.19 -4.76 16.04
N PHE A 259 -18.88 -3.50 16.36
CA PHE A 259 -19.85 -2.41 16.43
C PHE A 259 -20.68 -2.28 15.14
N LEU A 260 -20.03 -2.28 13.96
CA LEU A 260 -20.72 -2.24 12.67
C LEU A 260 -21.69 -3.41 12.46
N SER A 261 -21.27 -4.62 12.84
CA SER A 261 -22.12 -5.81 12.69
C SER A 261 -23.34 -5.82 13.60
N GLU A 262 -23.24 -5.25 14.81
CA GLU A 262 -24.34 -5.18 15.78
C GLU A 262 -25.33 -4.06 15.43
N THR A 263 -24.82 -2.91 15.00
CA THR A 263 -25.64 -1.74 14.66
C THR A 263 -26.21 -1.81 13.24
N ASN A 264 -25.68 -2.71 12.40
CA ASN A 264 -25.93 -2.75 10.96
C ASN A 264 -25.70 -1.38 10.29
N LEU A 265 -24.77 -0.60 10.85
CA LEU A 265 -24.35 0.68 10.28
C LEU A 265 -23.75 0.42 8.89
N PHE A 266 -24.11 1.27 7.92
CA PHE A 266 -23.83 1.09 6.49
C PHE A 266 -24.57 -0.05 5.77
N GLY A 267 -25.49 -0.75 6.45
CA GLY A 267 -26.36 -1.76 5.82
C GLY A 267 -25.63 -2.99 5.28
N MET A 268 -24.42 -3.26 5.77
CA MET A 268 -23.60 -4.38 5.31
C MET A 268 -24.04 -5.68 6.00
N LYS A 269 -24.62 -6.60 5.23
CA LYS A 269 -24.93 -7.96 5.70
C LYS A 269 -23.67 -8.84 5.76
N LYS A 270 -22.79 -8.56 6.72
CA LYS A 270 -21.53 -9.30 6.96
C LYS A 270 -21.31 -9.50 8.45
N THR A 271 -20.64 -10.58 8.81
CA THR A 271 -20.15 -10.74 10.19
C THR A 271 -19.02 -9.76 10.47
N ASP A 272 -18.75 -9.48 11.74
CA ASP A 272 -17.59 -8.71 12.20
C ASP A 272 -16.25 -9.21 11.64
N ILE A 273 -16.03 -10.53 11.62
CA ILE A 273 -14.83 -11.14 11.02
C ILE A 273 -14.77 -10.88 9.51
N GLN A 274 -15.89 -11.03 8.79
CA GLN A 274 -15.93 -10.77 7.34
C GLN A 274 -15.66 -9.31 7.02
N LEU A 275 -16.17 -8.38 7.85
CA LEU A 275 -15.87 -6.95 7.73
C LEU A 275 -14.38 -6.67 7.95
N ALA A 276 -13.79 -7.24 9.01
CA ALA A 276 -12.38 -7.03 9.31
C ALA A 276 -11.44 -7.59 8.23
N ILE A 277 -11.73 -8.78 7.68
CA ILE A 277 -10.98 -9.34 6.53
C ILE A 277 -11.09 -8.42 5.33
N MET A 278 -12.30 -7.95 5.03
CA MET A 278 -12.56 -7.08 3.90
C MET A 278 -11.77 -5.77 4.01
N PHE A 279 -11.81 -5.09 5.15
CA PHE A 279 -11.07 -3.84 5.34
C PHE A 279 -9.54 -4.04 5.42
N THR A 280 -9.08 -5.08 6.12
CA THR A 280 -7.65 -5.27 6.41
C THR A 280 -6.90 -5.94 5.26
N VAL A 281 -7.44 -7.05 4.73
CA VAL A 281 -6.74 -7.90 3.76
C VAL A 281 -7.08 -7.48 2.33
N THR A 282 -8.37 -7.33 2.03
CA THR A 282 -8.83 -7.04 0.66
C THR A 282 -8.54 -5.60 0.28
N PHE A 283 -9.05 -4.64 1.06
CA PHE A 283 -8.90 -3.22 0.75
C PHE A 283 -7.54 -2.66 1.19
N GLY A 284 -7.06 -3.14 2.35
CA GLY A 284 -5.83 -2.66 2.93
C GLY A 284 -6.02 -1.35 3.68
N LEU A 285 -5.14 -1.14 4.66
CA LEU A 285 -5.17 0.01 5.55
C LEU A 285 -4.02 0.96 5.19
N PRO A 286 -4.30 2.21 4.78
CA PRO A 286 -3.28 3.09 4.24
C PRO A 286 -2.31 3.59 5.31
N PHE A 287 -2.72 3.65 6.58
CA PHE A 287 -1.95 4.29 7.63
C PHE A 287 -1.19 3.31 8.51
N VAL A 288 0.00 3.74 8.94
CA VAL A 288 0.91 3.07 9.86
C VAL A 288 1.17 3.93 11.09
N GLU A 289 1.71 3.33 12.16
CA GLU A 289 1.90 4.02 13.44
C GLU A 289 2.79 5.27 13.34
N LYS A 290 3.78 5.26 12.44
CA LYS A 290 4.66 6.42 12.20
C LYS A 290 3.90 7.64 11.68
N ASP A 291 2.78 7.46 10.97
CA ASP A 291 2.02 8.57 10.38
C ASP A 291 1.46 9.45 11.49
N LYS A 292 0.88 8.80 12.51
CA LYS A 292 0.40 9.49 13.72
C LYS A 292 1.51 10.31 14.39
N LYS A 293 2.71 9.74 14.52
CA LYS A 293 3.87 10.41 15.14
C LYS A 293 4.35 11.60 14.33
N THR A 294 4.43 11.47 13.01
CA THR A 294 4.89 12.53 12.11
C THR A 294 3.98 13.76 12.22
N TRP A 295 2.67 13.56 12.30
CA TRP A 295 1.71 14.65 12.38
C TRP A 295 1.61 15.29 13.77
N LEU A 296 1.72 14.51 14.85
CA LEU A 296 1.78 15.06 16.20
C LEU A 296 3.00 15.97 16.42
N LYS A 297 4.12 15.70 15.74
CA LYS A 297 5.33 16.54 15.80
C LYS A 297 5.23 17.86 15.02
N LYS A 298 4.28 17.99 14.10
CA LYS A 298 4.07 19.22 13.31
C LYS A 298 3.18 20.25 14.05
N ARG A 299 2.68 19.91 15.24
CA ARG A 299 1.96 20.80 16.17
C ARG A 299 2.95 21.54 17.08
#